data_AF-A0A7V1N9A2-F1
#
_entry.id   AF-A0A7V1N9A2-F1
#
_cell.length_a   1.000
_cell.length_b   1.000
_cell.length_c   1.000
_cell.angle_alpha   90.00
_cell.angle_beta   90.00
_cell.angle_gamma   90.00
#
_symmetry.space_group_name_H-M   'P 1'
#
loop_
_entity.id
_entity.type
_entity.pdbx_description
1 polymer ?
#
loop_
_entity_poly.entity_id
_entity_poly.type
_entity_poly.pdbx_seq_one_letter_code
_entity_poly.pdbx_strand_id
1 'polypeptide(L)'
;VQAEIVLDALVGDRTLVEMWTEFLKHPLARERFAAIYERSRQRLAETLERGIARGEIAPCEPRHAAAMLTAVIEGLLLQALADPCFDPLDAWPTTWQILSAGMAPDV
;
A
#
# COMPACT_ATOMS: atom_id res chain seq x y z
N VAL A 1 11.34 -5.50 5.72
CA VAL A 1 11.19 -5.42 7.20
C VAL A 1 9.89 -4.75 7.67
N GLN A 2 9.49 -3.53 7.27
CA GLN A 2 8.24 -2.93 7.80
C GLN A 2 6.95 -3.33 7.05
N ALA A 3 7.01 -3.49 5.72
CA ALA A 3 5.86 -3.90 4.90
C ALA A 3 5.50 -5.38 5.03
N GLU A 4 6.50 -6.27 5.21
CA GLU A 4 6.26 -7.70 5.46
C GLU A 4 5.50 -7.93 6.76
N ILE A 5 5.80 -7.16 7.82
CA ILE A 5 5.06 -7.22 9.09
C ILE A 5 3.60 -6.79 8.88
N VAL A 6 3.37 -5.75 8.06
CA VAL A 6 2.01 -5.29 7.73
C VAL A 6 1.29 -6.33 6.88
N LEU A 7 1.93 -6.90 5.86
CA LEU A 7 1.35 -7.93 5.03
C LEU A 7 1.04 -9.20 5.83
N ASP A 8 1.98 -9.68 6.63
CA ASP A 8 1.80 -10.87 7.48
C ASP A 8 0.63 -10.70 8.47
N ALA A 9 0.54 -9.54 9.12
CA ALA A 9 -0.57 -9.19 10.00
C ALA A 9 -1.92 -9.12 9.27
N LEU A 10 -1.94 -8.74 7.99
CA LEU A 10 -3.15 -8.59 7.19
C LEU A 10 -3.57 -9.87 6.47
N VAL A 11 -2.64 -10.78 6.22
CA VAL A 11 -2.89 -12.07 5.56
C VAL A 11 -3.50 -13.08 6.53
N GLY A 12 -3.07 -13.04 7.80
CA GLY A 12 -3.64 -13.86 8.87
C GLY A 12 -5.08 -13.48 9.24
N ASP A 13 -5.54 -12.28 8.88
CA ASP A 13 -6.84 -11.74 9.27
C ASP A 13 -7.64 -11.17 8.08
N ARG A 14 -8.58 -11.97 7.57
CA ARG A 14 -9.50 -11.58 6.48
C ARG A 14 -10.43 -10.42 6.85
N THR A 15 -10.52 -10.08 8.14
CA THR A 15 -11.40 -9.01 8.66
C THR A 15 -11.17 -7.69 7.96
N LEU A 16 -9.94 -7.36 7.53
CA LEU A 16 -9.67 -6.06 6.93
C LEU A 16 -10.40 -5.87 5.58
N VAL A 17 -10.36 -6.87 4.71
CA VAL A 17 -11.00 -6.78 3.38
C VAL A 17 -12.52 -7.00 3.51
N GLU A 18 -12.96 -7.84 4.43
CA GLU A 18 -14.39 -8.00 4.75
C GLU A 18 -14.98 -6.69 5.29
N MET A 19 -14.25 -5.98 6.16
CA MET A 19 -14.62 -4.65 6.66
C MET A 19 -14.78 -3.63 5.53
N TRP A 20 -14.00 -3.71 4.45
CA TRP A 20 -14.19 -2.82 3.29
C TRP A 20 -15.58 -2.97 2.70
N THR A 21 -16.09 -4.20 2.60
CA THR A 21 -17.44 -4.44 2.04
C THR A 21 -18.52 -3.79 2.89
N GLU A 22 -18.41 -3.80 4.22
CA GLU A 22 -19.37 -3.17 5.12
C GLU A 22 -19.26 -1.65 5.13
N PHE A 23 -18.04 -1.09 5.10
CA PHE A 23 -17.86 0.35 5.03
C PHE A 23 -18.33 0.95 3.71
N LEU A 24 -18.19 0.23 2.60
CA LEU A 24 -18.63 0.69 1.28
C LEU A 24 -20.16 0.71 1.14
N LYS A 25 -20.90 -0.07 1.95
CA LYS A 25 -22.37 -0.08 1.97
C LYS A 25 -23.00 1.12 2.69
N HIS A 26 -22.25 1.80 3.57
CA HIS A 26 -22.78 2.89 4.40
C HIS A 26 -22.07 4.22 4.12
N PRO A 27 -22.76 5.28 3.67
CA PRO A 27 -22.13 6.55 3.27
C PRO A 27 -21.23 7.17 4.34
N LEU A 28 -21.69 7.24 5.60
CA LEU A 28 -20.89 7.79 6.70
C LEU A 28 -19.66 6.93 7.03
N ALA A 29 -19.77 5.62 6.87
CA ALA A 29 -18.64 4.71 7.08
C ALA A 29 -17.61 4.87 5.96
N ARG A 30 -18.05 4.99 4.71
CA ARG A 30 -17.20 5.29 3.56
C ARG A 30 -16.46 6.62 3.72
N GLU A 31 -17.11 7.68 4.20
CA GLU A 31 -16.46 8.97 4.45
C GLU A 31 -15.36 8.86 5.51
N ARG A 32 -15.64 8.18 6.62
CA ARG A 32 -14.64 7.92 7.67
C ARG A 32 -13.48 7.09 7.14
N PHE A 33 -13.78 6.09 6.32
CA PHE A 33 -12.79 5.23 5.71
C PHE A 33 -11.91 6.02 4.73
N ALA A 34 -12.49 6.86 3.89
CA ALA A 34 -11.75 7.77 3.00
C ALA A 34 -10.82 8.71 3.78
N ALA A 35 -11.24 9.23 4.93
CA ALA A 35 -10.39 10.07 5.79
C ALA A 35 -9.22 9.29 6.41
N ILE A 36 -9.37 7.99 6.68
CA ILE A 36 -8.27 7.12 7.13
C ILE A 36 -7.25 6.95 6.00
N TYR A 37 -7.71 6.63 4.80
CA TYR A 37 -6.85 6.56 3.61
C TYR A 37 -6.07 7.84 3.37
N GLU A 38 -6.75 8.97 3.45
CA GLU A 38 -6.13 10.26 3.18
C GLU A 38 -5.00 10.55 4.15
N ARG A 39 -5.22 10.31 5.45
CA ARG A 39 -4.17 10.45 6.47
C ARG A 39 -3.00 9.48 6.25
N SER A 40 -3.29 8.24 5.84
CA SER A 40 -2.25 7.24 5.57
C SER A 40 -1.38 7.66 4.38
N ARG A 41 -2.01 7.99 3.25
CA ARG A 41 -1.32 8.44 2.04
C ARG A 41 -0.55 9.74 2.25
N GLN A 42 -1.10 10.68 3.02
CA GLN A 42 -0.41 11.93 3.33
C GLN A 42 0.90 11.68 4.10
N ARG A 43 0.89 10.79 5.12
CA ARG A 43 2.12 10.42 5.85
C ARG A 43 3.16 9.73 4.96
N LEU A 44 2.69 8.88 4.03
CA LEU A 44 3.57 8.22 3.07
C LEU A 44 4.14 9.24 2.07
N ALA A 45 3.33 10.16 1.56
CA ALA A 45 3.76 11.23 0.67
C ALA A 45 4.84 12.10 1.32
N GLU A 46 4.66 12.50 2.59
CA GLU A 46 5.67 13.25 3.35
C GLU A 46 6.99 12.46 3.50
N THR A 47 6.90 11.12 3.58
CA THR A 47 8.09 10.27 3.64
C THR A 47 8.82 10.22 2.29
N LEU A 48 8.07 10.13 1.20
CA LEU A 48 8.61 10.17 -0.16
C LEU A 48 9.23 11.54 -0.47
N GLU A 49 8.57 12.64 -0.10
CA GLU A 49 9.08 14.01 -0.23
C GLU A 49 10.47 14.15 0.42
N ARG A 50 10.63 13.62 1.63
CA ARG A 50 11.92 13.65 2.33
C ARG A 50 12.98 12.79 1.63
N GLY A 51 12.61 11.64 1.08
CA GLY A 51 13.54 10.80 0.31
C GLY A 51 13.98 11.45 -1.00
N ILE A 52 13.06 12.10 -1.70
CA ILE A 52 13.34 12.88 -2.92
C ILE A 52 14.29 14.04 -2.60
N ALA A 53 14.00 14.79 -1.53
CA ALA A 53 14.85 15.92 -1.11
C ALA A 53 16.29 15.49 -0.73
N ARG A 54 16.48 14.25 -0.28
CA ARG A 54 17.79 13.66 0.03
C ARG A 54 18.48 13.01 -1.19
N GLY A 55 17.79 12.93 -2.34
CA GLY A 55 18.29 12.22 -3.51
C GLY A 55 18.29 10.69 -3.36
N GLU A 56 17.54 10.15 -2.41
CA GLU A 56 17.40 8.70 -2.18
C GLU A 56 16.32 8.08 -3.07
N ILE A 57 15.38 8.90 -3.53
CA ILE A 57 14.24 8.51 -4.36
C ILE A 57 14.24 9.41 -5.60
N ALA A 58 13.99 8.83 -6.76
CA ALA A 58 13.85 9.57 -8.02
C ALA A 58 12.75 10.65 -7.94
N PRO A 59 12.93 11.80 -8.61
CA PRO A 59 11.90 12.84 -8.67
C PRO A 59 10.57 12.30 -9.21
N CYS A 60 9.51 12.38 -8.40
CA CYS A 60 8.15 12.02 -8.78
C CYS A 60 7.13 12.87 -8.01
N GLU A 61 5.84 12.76 -8.38
CA GLU A 61 4.76 13.38 -7.60
C GLU A 61 4.48 12.50 -6.35
N PRO A 62 4.75 12.98 -5.12
CA PRO A 62 4.76 12.14 -3.92
C PRO A 62 3.38 11.60 -3.52
N ARG A 63 2.30 12.34 -3.78
CA ARG A 63 0.93 11.93 -3.43
C ARG A 63 0.44 10.80 -4.32
N HIS A 64 0.73 10.86 -5.62
CA HIS A 64 0.47 9.82 -6.59
C HIS A 64 1.29 8.58 -6.27
N ALA A 65 2.58 8.73 -5.97
CA ALA A 65 3.44 7.61 -5.57
C ALA A 65 2.93 6.93 -4.28
N ALA A 66 2.53 7.71 -3.27
CA ALA A 66 1.92 7.17 -2.05
C ALA A 66 0.60 6.40 -2.32
N ALA A 67 -0.24 6.93 -3.21
CA ALA A 67 -1.47 6.25 -3.63
C ALA A 67 -1.18 4.93 -4.36
N MET A 68 -0.19 4.91 -5.26
CA MET A 68 0.19 3.70 -6.00
C MET A 68 0.78 2.63 -5.08
N LEU A 69 1.68 3.00 -4.16
CA LEU A 69 2.23 2.08 -3.17
C LEU A 69 1.13 1.45 -2.29
N THR A 70 0.15 2.25 -1.90
CA THR A 70 -1.02 1.78 -1.15
C THR A 70 -1.83 0.78 -1.99
N ALA A 71 -2.14 1.13 -3.24
CA ALA A 71 -2.92 0.29 -4.14
C ALA A 71 -2.26 -1.07 -4.43
N VAL A 72 -0.92 -1.11 -4.53
CA VAL A 72 -0.20 -2.37 -4.75
C VAL A 72 -0.34 -3.30 -3.55
N ILE A 73 -0.17 -2.79 -2.32
CA ILE A 73 -0.35 -3.60 -1.10
C ILE A 73 -1.77 -4.15 -1.05
N GLU A 74 -2.77 -3.32 -1.33
CA GLU A 74 -4.18 -3.72 -1.31
C GLU A 74 -4.52 -4.74 -2.39
N GLY A 75 -3.91 -4.61 -3.57
CA GLY A 75 -4.06 -5.58 -4.65
C GLY A 75 -3.48 -6.95 -4.30
N LEU A 76 -2.38 -7.00 -3.55
CA LEU A 76 -1.82 -8.27 -3.03
C LEU A 76 -2.76 -8.91 -2.01
N LEU A 77 -3.31 -8.12 -1.08
CA LEU A 77 -4.25 -8.61 -0.06
C LEU A 77 -5.56 -9.10 -0.69
N LEU A 78 -6.09 -8.38 -1.67
CA LEU A 78 -7.30 -8.77 -2.38
C LEU A 78 -7.11 -10.08 -3.14
N GLN A 79 -5.94 -10.29 -3.77
CA GLN A 79 -5.62 -11.55 -4.43
C GLN A 79 -5.53 -12.72 -3.44
N ALA A 80 -4.89 -12.53 -2.29
CA ALA A 80 -4.82 -13.56 -1.24
C ALA A 80 -6.20 -13.93 -0.67
N LEU A 81 -7.13 -12.97 -0.62
CA LEU A 81 -8.52 -13.26 -0.24
C LEU A 81 -9.26 -14.05 -1.34
N ALA A 82 -9.08 -13.65 -2.60
CA ALA A 82 -9.80 -14.22 -3.73
C ALA A 82 -9.30 -15.62 -4.13
N ASP A 83 -7.99 -15.85 -4.02
CA ASP A 83 -7.32 -17.09 -4.39
C ASP A 83 -6.52 -17.65 -3.19
N PRO A 84 -7.00 -18.74 -2.55
CA PRO A 84 -6.31 -19.37 -1.43
C PRO A 84 -4.92 -19.94 -1.78
N CYS A 85 -4.59 -20.08 -3.07
CA CYS A 85 -3.27 -20.53 -3.52
C CYS A 85 -2.28 -19.38 -3.74
N PHE A 86 -2.73 -18.14 -3.67
CA PHE A 86 -1.87 -16.97 -3.81
C PHE A 86 -1.26 -16.58 -2.46
N ASP A 87 0.08 -16.62 -2.38
CA ASP A 87 0.82 -16.13 -1.21
C ASP A 87 1.40 -14.73 -1.49
N PRO A 88 0.86 -13.66 -0.87
CA PRO A 88 1.36 -12.31 -1.06
C PRO A 88 2.74 -12.08 -0.43
N LEU A 89 3.17 -12.89 0.53
CA LEU A 89 4.52 -12.81 1.09
C LEU A 89 5.55 -13.37 0.11
N ASP A 90 5.21 -14.45 -0.61
CA ASP A 90 6.03 -14.98 -1.71
C ASP A 90 6.12 -13.98 -2.88
N ALA A 91 5.02 -13.28 -3.19
CA ALA A 91 5.00 -12.26 -4.24
C ALA A 91 5.68 -10.93 -3.84
N TRP A 92 5.90 -10.68 -2.55
CA TRP A 92 6.39 -9.39 -2.05
C TRP A 92 7.81 -9.04 -2.54
N PRO A 93 8.82 -9.92 -2.52
CA PRO A 93 10.16 -9.60 -3.01
C PRO A 93 10.18 -9.10 -4.46
N THR A 94 9.46 -9.76 -5.36
CA THR A 94 9.33 -9.33 -6.76
C THR A 94 8.57 -8.01 -6.88
N THR A 95 7.49 -7.85 -6.11
CA THR A 95 6.74 -6.59 -6.04
C THR A 95 7.65 -5.42 -5.61
N TRP A 96 8.42 -5.63 -4.55
CA TRP A 96 9.36 -4.64 -4.03
C TRP A 96 10.48 -4.33 -5.04
N GLN A 97 11.00 -5.33 -5.75
CA GLN A 97 11.98 -5.12 -6.81
C GLN A 97 11.44 -4.20 -7.91
N ILE A 98 10.21 -4.43 -8.37
CA ILE A 98 9.57 -3.60 -9.40
C ILE A 98 9.38 -2.16 -8.89
N LEU A 99 8.83 -2.02 -7.68
CA LEU A 99 8.57 -0.72 -7.07
C LEU A 99 9.87 0.07 -6.84
N SER A 100 10.87 -0.57 -6.24
CA SER A 100 12.15 0.06 -5.93
C SER A 100 12.93 0.43 -7.20
N ALA A 101 12.89 -0.40 -8.25
CA ALA A 101 13.50 -0.06 -9.53
C ALA A 101 12.89 1.21 -10.15
N GLY A 102 11.56 1.38 -10.07
CA GLY A 102 10.89 2.58 -10.56
C GLY A 102 11.07 3.82 -9.67
N MET A 103 11.51 3.65 -8.42
CA MET A 103 11.75 4.74 -7.46
C MET A 103 13.24 5.06 -7.27
N ALA A 104 14.15 4.24 -7.80
CA ALA A 104 15.58 4.46 -7.68
C ALA A 104 16.01 5.66 -8.53
N PRO A 105 16.86 6.58 -8.01
CA PRO A 105 17.45 7.65 -8.81
C PRO A 105 18.23 7.08 -10.00
N ASP A 106 18.18 7.77 -11.15
CA ASP A 106 19.07 7.47 -12.27
C ASP A 106 20.53 7.67 -11.81
N VAL A 107 21.33 6.61 -11.89
CA VAL A 107 22.76 6.61 -11.53
C VAL A 107 23.59 7.24 -12.64
#